data_AF-A0A7V9JDM1-F1
#
_entry.id   AF-A0A7V9JDM1-F1
#
_cell.length_a   1.000
_cell.length_b   1.000
_cell.length_c   1.000
_cell.angle_alpha   90.00
_cell.angle_beta   90.00
_cell.angle_gamma   90.00
#
_symmetry.space_group_name_H-M   'P 1'
#
loop_
_entity.id
_entity.type
_entity.pdbx_description
1 polymer ?
#
loop_
_entity_poly.entity_id
_entity_poly.type
_entity_poly.pdbx_seq_one_letter_code
_entity_poly.pdbx_strand_id
1 'polypeptide(L)'
;YTKPLGFEEAKRCLQCQLNIFIDGDRCILCNGCVDACPVGVIEMISLDRIFSIDGETELAGLARAELGPNAAAMIIDEQSCIRCGICVEWCPTECLTMEHYRPVPQSPRETSDLAIVADG
;
A
#
# COMPACT_ATOMS: atom_id res chain seq x y z
N TYR A 1 16.44 -18.61 -22.37
CA TYR A 1 15.83 -18.86 -21.05
C TYR A 1 14.42 -19.39 -21.26
N THR A 2 13.97 -20.40 -20.51
CA THR A 2 12.58 -20.88 -20.60
C THR A 2 11.66 -19.92 -19.85
N LYS A 3 10.39 -19.77 -20.26
CA LYS A 3 9.41 -18.90 -19.56
C LYS A 3 9.31 -19.22 -18.05
N PRO A 4 9.25 -20.49 -17.60
CA PRO A 4 9.19 -20.82 -16.17
C PRO A 4 10.45 -20.37 -15.40
N LEU A 5 11.63 -20.56 -15.98
CA LEU A 5 12.89 -20.15 -15.34
C LEU A 5 13.01 -18.63 -15.28
N GLY A 6 12.55 -17.92 -16.33
CA GLY A 6 12.51 -16.45 -16.33
C GLY A 6 11.58 -15.88 -15.26
N PHE A 7 10.43 -16.53 -15.02
CA PHE A 7 9.51 -16.16 -13.96
C PHE A 7 10.12 -16.39 -12.57
N GLU A 8 10.79 -17.53 -12.36
CA GLU A 8 11.40 -17.85 -11.06
C GLU A 8 12.57 -16.91 -10.72
N GLU A 9 13.42 -16.56 -11.69
CA GLU A 9 14.48 -15.57 -11.48
C GLU A 9 13.91 -14.16 -11.25
N ALA A 10 12.79 -13.79 -11.89
CA ALA A 10 12.14 -12.49 -11.67
C ALA A 10 11.59 -12.32 -10.25
N LYS A 11 11.18 -13.41 -9.57
CA LYS A 11 10.77 -13.37 -8.15
C LYS A 11 11.90 -12.99 -7.20
N ARG A 12 13.17 -13.08 -7.65
CA ARG A 12 14.35 -12.73 -6.85
C ARG A 12 14.67 -11.24 -6.89
N CYS A 13 14.01 -10.48 -7.76
CA CYS A 13 14.06 -9.02 -7.71
C CYS A 13 13.55 -8.55 -6.34
N LEU A 14 14.28 -7.60 -5.72
CA LEU A 14 13.82 -6.87 -4.54
C LEU A 14 12.35 -6.50 -4.76
N GLN A 15 11.48 -6.81 -3.80
CA GLN A 15 10.03 -6.85 -3.95
C GLN A 15 9.36 -5.48 -4.20
N CYS A 16 9.94 -4.62 -5.05
CA CYS A 16 9.48 -3.28 -5.39
C CYS A 16 8.05 -3.21 -5.97
N GLN A 17 7.44 -4.36 -6.26
CA GLN A 17 6.07 -4.47 -6.75
C GLN A 17 5.06 -4.81 -5.63
N LEU A 18 5.51 -5.06 -4.39
CA LEU A 18 4.66 -5.27 -3.23
C LEU A 18 4.39 -3.94 -2.53
N ASN A 19 3.14 -3.54 -2.46
CA ASN A 19 2.73 -2.34 -1.75
C ASN A 19 1.85 -2.70 -0.56
N ILE A 20 1.87 -1.81 0.44
CA ILE A 20 0.99 -1.91 1.60
C ILE A 20 -0.29 -1.17 1.24
N PHE A 21 -1.43 -1.85 1.33
CA PHE A 21 -2.75 -1.24 1.17
C PHE A 21 -3.41 -1.11 2.54
N ILE A 22 -4.17 -0.04 2.73
CA ILE A 22 -4.93 0.22 3.95
C ILE A 22 -6.42 0.34 3.64
N ASP A 23 -7.22 -0.38 4.42
CA ASP A 23 -8.64 -0.19 4.56
C ASP A 23 -8.91 0.85 5.66
N GLY A 24 -9.23 2.07 5.24
CA GLY A 24 -9.46 3.20 6.15
C GLY A 24 -10.65 3.00 7.10
N ASP A 25 -11.68 2.24 6.69
CA ASP A 25 -12.90 2.04 7.47
C ASP A 25 -12.67 1.08 8.65
N ARG A 26 -11.70 0.18 8.52
CA ARG A 26 -11.29 -0.76 9.58
C ARG A 26 -10.18 -0.21 10.48
N CYS A 27 -9.52 0.88 10.08
CA CYS A 27 -8.45 1.46 10.87
C CYS A 27 -8.99 2.17 12.12
N ILE A 28 -8.58 1.72 13.30
CA ILE A 28 -8.98 2.30 14.59
C ILE A 28 -7.98 3.35 15.13
N LEU A 29 -7.06 3.82 14.28
CA LEU A 29 -6.05 4.84 14.63
C LEU A 29 -5.20 4.47 15.87
N CYS A 30 -4.89 3.18 16.07
CA CYS A 30 -4.15 2.69 17.24
C CYS A 30 -2.63 2.95 17.22
N ASN A 31 -2.08 3.46 16.11
CA ASN A 31 -0.66 3.69 15.89
C ASN A 31 0.25 2.44 15.88
N GLY A 32 -0.30 1.23 15.96
CA GLY A 32 0.51 -0.01 16.03
C GLY A 32 1.42 -0.25 14.82
N CYS A 33 1.00 0.17 13.61
CA CYS A 33 1.84 0.07 12.41
C CYS A 33 3.05 1.00 12.44
N VAL A 34 2.91 2.19 13.03
CA VAL A 34 4.00 3.15 13.22
C VAL A 34 5.02 2.56 14.19
N ASP A 35 4.55 2.07 15.34
CA ASP A 35 5.41 1.55 16.41
C ASP A 35 6.16 0.28 15.99
N ALA A 36 5.51 -0.59 15.20
CA ALA A 36 6.10 -1.84 14.77
C ALA A 36 7.06 -1.70 13.56
N CYS A 37 7.12 -0.52 12.92
CA CYS A 37 7.93 -0.33 11.73
C CYS A 37 9.44 -0.31 12.06
N PRO A 38 10.24 -1.29 11.59
CA PRO A 38 11.65 -1.40 11.98
C PRO A 38 12.54 -0.31 11.35
N VAL A 39 12.05 0.35 10.30
CA VAL A 39 12.76 1.42 9.58
C VAL A 39 12.12 2.80 9.79
N GLY A 40 11.05 2.89 10.59
CA GLY A 40 10.42 4.15 10.96
C GLY A 40 9.84 4.97 9.79
N VAL A 41 9.29 4.30 8.77
CA VAL A 41 8.80 4.95 7.53
C VAL A 41 7.29 5.21 7.51
N ILE A 42 6.58 4.88 8.59
CA ILE A 42 5.12 5.06 8.69
C ILE A 42 4.84 6.19 9.69
N GLU A 43 4.03 7.16 9.31
CA GLU A 43 3.58 8.25 10.18
C GLU A 43 2.05 8.35 10.21
N MET A 44 1.50 8.65 11.38
CA MET A 44 0.12 9.10 11.54
C MET A 44 0.12 10.60 11.72
N ILE A 45 -0.53 11.32 10.81
CA ILE A 45 -0.54 12.79 10.79
C ILE A 45 -1.98 13.32 10.81
N SER A 46 -2.15 14.54 11.33
CA SER A 46 -3.42 15.26 11.16
C SER A 46 -3.62 15.66 9.70
N LEU A 47 -4.87 15.85 9.30
CA LEU A 47 -5.20 16.31 7.94
C LEU A 47 -4.54 17.66 7.61
N ASP A 48 -4.29 18.51 8.61
CA ASP A 48 -3.60 19.79 8.42
C ASP A 48 -2.10 19.63 8.06
N ARG A 49 -1.49 18.48 8.35
CA ARG A 49 -0.10 18.21 7.95
C ARG A 49 0.00 17.67 6.52
N ILE A 50 -1.09 17.17 5.92
CA ILE A 50 -1.10 16.67 4.52
C ILE A 50 -0.64 17.78 3.57
N PHE A 51 -1.12 19.02 3.79
CA PHE A 51 -0.71 20.20 3.01
C PHE A 51 0.81 20.38 2.90
N SER A 52 1.58 19.92 3.89
CA SER A 52 3.04 20.09 3.93
C SER A 52 3.79 19.06 3.07
N ILE A 53 3.09 18.05 2.54
CA ILE A 53 3.69 16.89 1.89
C ILE A 53 3.42 16.91 0.37
N ASP A 54 2.17 17.13 -0.04
CA ASP A 54 1.76 17.11 -1.45
C ASP A 54 1.31 18.48 -1.99
N GLY A 55 1.05 19.45 -1.10
CA GLY A 55 0.52 20.77 -1.46
C GLY A 55 -0.96 20.76 -1.86
N GLU A 56 -1.67 19.63 -1.69
CA GLU A 56 -3.06 19.47 -2.11
C GLU A 56 -4.02 19.95 -1.02
N THR A 57 -4.48 21.19 -1.16
CA THR A 57 -5.35 21.81 -0.15
C THR A 57 -6.81 21.33 -0.19
N GLU A 58 -7.27 20.86 -1.35
CA GLU A 58 -8.65 20.43 -1.53
C GLU A 58 -8.91 19.08 -0.86
N LEU A 59 -7.97 18.14 -0.93
CA LEU A 59 -8.14 16.78 -0.38
C LEU A 59 -8.33 16.80 1.14
N ALA A 60 -7.48 17.55 1.86
CA ALA A 60 -7.60 17.67 3.31
C ALA A 60 -8.88 18.42 3.73
N GLY A 61 -9.35 19.39 2.93
CA GLY A 61 -10.63 20.07 3.14
C GLY A 61 -11.82 19.11 3.04
N LEU A 62 -11.86 18.29 1.99
CA LEU A 62 -12.88 17.26 1.79
C LEU A 62 -12.83 16.19 2.88
N ALA A 63 -11.63 15.69 3.21
CA ALA A 63 -11.45 14.69 4.27
C ALA A 63 -11.94 15.21 5.64
N ARG A 64 -11.71 16.48 5.98
CA ARG A 64 -12.25 17.09 7.21
C ARG A 64 -13.77 17.20 7.20
N ALA A 65 -14.37 17.51 6.05
CA ALA A 65 -15.81 17.64 5.93
C ALA A 65 -16.52 16.29 6.09
N GLU A 66 -15.94 15.22 5.51
CA GLU A 66 -16.51 13.87 5.53
C GLU A 66 -16.19 13.09 6.82
N LEU A 67 -14.93 13.11 7.27
CA LEU A 67 -14.44 12.29 8.38
C LEU A 67 -14.41 13.04 9.73
N GLY A 68 -14.58 14.36 9.70
CA GLY A 68 -14.60 15.21 10.89
C GLY A 68 -13.22 15.65 11.41
N PRO A 69 -13.18 16.38 12.53
CA PRO A 69 -11.97 17.04 13.03
C PRO A 69 -10.93 16.09 13.64
N ASN A 70 -11.33 14.86 14.00
CA ASN A 70 -10.45 13.85 14.58
C ASN A 70 -9.86 12.89 13.55
N ALA A 71 -10.09 13.15 12.27
CA ALA A 71 -9.53 12.35 11.19
C ALA A 71 -8.00 12.50 11.12
N ALA A 72 -7.34 11.42 10.74
CA ALA A 72 -5.89 11.35 10.56
C ALA A 72 -5.58 10.61 9.25
N ALA A 73 -4.45 10.96 8.65
CA ALA A 73 -3.90 10.24 7.52
C ALA A 73 -2.70 9.40 7.96
N MET A 74 -2.62 8.19 7.43
CA MET A 74 -1.44 7.33 7.54
C MET A 74 -0.61 7.53 6.29
N ILE A 75 0.68 7.84 6.46
CA ILE A 75 1.63 8.05 5.36
C ILE A 75 2.74 7.03 5.47
N ILE A 76 3.16 6.51 4.33
CA ILE A 76 4.27 5.55 4.22
C ILE A 76 5.28 6.11 3.22
N ASP A 77 6.54 6.26 3.64
CA ASP A 77 7.64 6.45 2.68
C ASP A 77 7.94 5.13 1.97
N GLU A 78 7.34 4.94 0.79
CA GLU A 78 7.48 3.74 -0.04
C GLU A 78 8.89 3.53 -0.60
N GLN A 79 9.72 4.59 -0.67
CA GLN A 79 11.09 4.49 -1.16
C GLN A 79 12.00 3.85 -0.11
N SER A 80 11.82 4.24 1.15
CA SER A 80 12.56 3.71 2.29
C SER A 80 11.94 2.43 2.87
N CYS A 81 10.67 2.14 2.56
CA CYS A 81 10.00 0.94 3.02
C CYS A 81 10.67 -0.33 2.45
N ILE A 82 11.20 -1.14 3.36
CA ILE A 82 11.82 -2.43 3.03
C ILE A 82 10.82 -3.57 2.80
N ARG A 83 9.51 -3.26 2.85
CA ARG A 83 8.41 -4.23 2.62
C ARG A 83 8.49 -5.47 3.50
N CYS A 84 8.80 -5.29 4.79
CA CYS A 84 8.98 -6.39 5.73
C CYS A 84 7.68 -7.09 6.17
N GLY A 85 6.50 -6.47 5.97
CA GLY A 85 5.21 -7.06 6.35
C GLY A 85 4.82 -6.94 7.82
N ILE A 86 5.73 -6.52 8.71
CA ILE A 86 5.46 -6.45 10.17
C ILE A 86 4.23 -5.59 10.50
N CYS A 87 4.03 -4.46 9.81
CA CYS A 87 2.84 -3.63 10.03
C CYS A 87 1.51 -4.34 9.72
N VAL A 88 1.51 -5.30 8.78
CA VAL A 88 0.35 -6.14 8.46
C VAL A 88 0.10 -7.13 9.58
N GLU A 89 1.14 -7.83 10.03
CA GLU A 89 1.05 -8.81 11.12
C GLU A 89 0.65 -8.17 12.46
N TRP A 90 1.09 -6.93 12.70
CA TRP A 90 0.84 -6.22 13.95
C TRP A 90 -0.54 -5.55 14.01
N CYS A 91 -1.24 -5.44 12.87
CA CYS A 91 -2.48 -4.70 12.80
C CYS A 91 -3.63 -5.46 13.49
N PRO A 92 -4.19 -4.96 14.60
CA PRO A 92 -5.21 -5.68 15.38
C PRO A 92 -6.57 -5.80 14.67
N THR A 93 -6.79 -5.03 13.59
CA THR A 93 -8.02 -5.01 12.81
C THR A 93 -7.85 -5.64 11.43
N GLU A 94 -6.63 -6.10 11.12
CA GLU A 94 -6.27 -6.64 9.81
C GLU A 94 -6.60 -5.66 8.66
N CYS A 95 -6.52 -4.35 8.92
CA CYS A 95 -6.82 -3.32 7.93
C CYS A 95 -5.69 -3.07 6.93
N LEU A 96 -4.50 -3.62 7.18
CA LEU A 96 -3.34 -3.53 6.30
C LEU A 96 -3.17 -4.84 5.53
N THR A 97 -2.92 -4.76 4.22
CA THR A 97 -2.54 -5.91 3.40
C THR A 97 -1.25 -5.62 2.63
N MET A 98 -0.52 -6.67 2.25
CA MET A 98 0.63 -6.56 1.35
C MET A 98 0.31 -7.26 0.05
N GLU A 99 0.17 -6.48 -1.02
CA GLU A 99 -0.30 -7.00 -2.31
C GLU A 99 0.63 -6.57 -3.44
N HIS A 100 0.71 -7.40 -4.47
CA HIS A 100 1.32 -6.99 -5.72
C HIS A 100 0.45 -5.93 -6.37
N TYR A 101 1.05 -4.82 -6.80
CA TYR A 101 0.36 -3.89 -7.67
C TYR A 101 -0.06 -4.64 -8.94
N ARG A 102 -1.35 -4.94 -9.04
CA ARG A 102 -1.96 -5.50 -10.25
C ARG A 102 -2.58 -4.32 -10.98
N PRO A 103 -2.04 -3.90 -12.14
CA PRO A 103 -2.74 -2.92 -12.95
C PRO A 103 -4.14 -3.49 -13.23
N VAL A 104 -5.17 -2.67 -13.00
CA VAL A 104 -6.54 -2.98 -13.43
C VAL A 104 -6.42 -3.48 -14.87
N PRO A 105 -7.00 -4.64 -15.24
CA PRO A 105 -6.94 -5.11 -16.61
C PRO A 105 -7.58 -4.03 -17.46
N GLN A 106 -6.73 -3.27 -18.15
CA GLN A 106 -7.20 -2.32 -19.14
C GLN A 106 -7.92 -3.14 -20.19
N SER A 107 -9.04 -2.62 -20.71
CA SER A 107 -9.80 -3.27 -21.79
C SER A 107 -8.82 -3.93 -22.77
N PRO A 108 -9.00 -5.21 -23.15
CA PRO A 108 -7.99 -5.96 -23.88
C PRO A 108 -7.50 -5.14 -25.08
N ARG A 109 -6.28 -4.59 -24.97
CA ARG A 109 -5.50 -4.31 -26.17
C ARG A 109 -4.96 -5.67 -26.57
N GLU A 110 -5.30 -6.12 -27.76
CA GLU A 110 -4.89 -7.38 -28.35
C GLU A 110 -3.36 -7.46 -28.46
N THR A 111 -2.63 -7.70 -27.36
CA THR A 111 -1.23 -8.11 -27.40
C THR A 111 -0.90 -8.99 -26.19
N SER A 112 -1.13 -10.30 -26.38
CA SER A 112 -0.22 -11.41 -26.07
C SER A 112 0.34 -11.69 -24.67
N ASP A 113 -0.17 -11.15 -23.57
CA ASP A 113 0.27 -11.60 -22.22
C ASP A 113 -0.75 -12.54 -21.57
N LEU A 114 -0.77 -13.76 -22.12
CA LEU A 114 -1.49 -14.94 -21.63
C LEU A 114 -0.90 -15.38 -20.26
N ALA A 115 -1.54 -15.01 -19.16
CA ALA A 115 -1.28 -15.64 -17.86
C ALA A 115 -2.12 -16.92 -17.76
N ILE A 116 -1.42 -18.03 -17.71
CA ILE A 116 -1.87 -19.41 -17.56
C ILE A 116 -2.94 -19.52 -16.46
N VAL A 117 -4.18 -19.80 -16.85
CA VAL A 117 -5.07 -20.61 -16.01
C VAL A 117 -4.69 -22.06 -16.30
N ALA A 118 -4.17 -22.76 -15.28
CA ALA A 118 -4.03 -24.19 -15.36
C ALA A 118 -5.41 -24.78 -15.12
N ASP A 119 -5.98 -25.38 -16.17
CA ASP A 119 -7.13 -26.26 -16.08
C ASP A 119 -6.80 -27.44 -15.14
N GLY A 120 -7.73 -27.73 -14.24
CA GLY A 120 -7.98 -29.08 -13.74
C GLY A 120 -9.19 -29.63 -14.45
#